data_AF-A0A7S3ZZZ0-F1
#
_entry.id   AF-A0A7S3ZZZ0-F1
#
_cell.length_a   1.000
_cell.length_b   1.000
_cell.length_c   1.000
_cell.angle_alpha   90.00
_cell.angle_beta   90.00
_cell.angle_gamma   90.00
#
_symmetry.space_group_name_H-M   'P 1'
#
loop_
_entity.id
_entity.type
_entity.pdbx_description
1 polymer ?
#
loop_
_entity_poly.entity_id
_entity_poly.type
_entity_poly.pdbx_seq_one_letter_code
_entity_poly.pdbx_strand_id
1 'polypeptide(L)'
;MVLINCACCAAPLPHPAKQCSRCKTLYCSPTCQKQHWEQGGHDKLCRKIRKGGGAEQYHADTKFKEAVTVAAEACKEDAKGQTCYICTEAVHWKTKEGLVRGCA
;
A
#
# COMPACT_ATOMS: atom_id res chain seq x y z
N MET A 1 5.06 3.25 9.15
CA MET A 1 6.18 2.28 9.25
C MET A 1 7.21 2.74 8.24
N VAL A 2 8.31 3.32 8.70
CA VAL A 2 9.37 3.79 7.79
C VAL A 2 10.02 2.56 7.17
N LEU A 3 10.13 2.51 5.85
CA LEU A 3 10.94 1.49 5.19
C LEU A 3 12.39 1.71 5.64
N ILE A 4 12.94 0.80 6.43
CA ILE A 4 14.32 0.90 6.97
C ILE A 4 15.27 -0.13 6.37
N ASN A 5 14.84 -0.88 5.36
CA ASN A 5 15.62 -1.95 4.74
C ASN A 5 15.88 -1.68 3.26
N CYS A 6 17.02 -2.16 2.76
CA CYS A 6 17.36 -2.12 1.35
C CYS A 6 16.36 -2.93 0.53
N ALA A 7 15.75 -2.30 -0.49
CA ALA A 7 14.79 -2.99 -1.34
C ALA A 7 15.41 -4.12 -2.20
N CYS A 8 16.74 -4.17 -2.33
CA CYS A 8 17.43 -5.20 -3.11
C CYS A 8 17.86 -6.41 -2.28
N CYS A 9 18.40 -6.20 -1.08
CA CYS A 9 19.04 -7.25 -0.28
C CYS A 9 18.47 -7.38 1.15
N ALA A 10 17.42 -6.62 1.47
CA ALA A 10 16.77 -6.55 2.78
C ALA A 10 17.66 -6.11 3.97
N ALA A 11 18.93 -5.78 3.74
CA ALA A 11 19.82 -5.29 4.79
C ALA A 11 19.26 -4.01 5.44
N PRO A 12 19.38 -3.86 6.77
CA PRO A 12 18.97 -2.64 7.45
C PRO A 12 19.80 -1.44 6.97
N LEU A 13 19.17 -0.26 6.94
CA LEU A 13 19.75 0.96 6.42
C LEU A 13 19.95 2.01 7.52
N PRO A 14 21.03 2.81 7.44
CA PRO A 14 21.18 3.99 8.28
C PRO A 14 20.16 5.06 7.88
N HIS A 15 19.84 5.97 8.80
CA HIS A 15 18.99 7.12 8.52
C HIS A 15 19.83 8.41 8.50
N PRO A 16 19.87 9.18 7.38
CA PRO A 16 19.18 8.96 6.11
C PRO A 16 19.90 7.94 5.20
N ALA A 17 19.11 7.16 4.44
CA ALA A 17 19.62 6.17 3.50
C ALA A 17 19.74 6.72 2.07
N LYS A 18 20.53 6.04 1.22
CA LYS A 18 20.51 6.31 -0.23
C LYS A 18 19.16 5.89 -0.80
N GLN A 19 18.66 6.65 -1.77
CA GLN A 19 17.32 6.45 -2.32
C GLN A 19 17.27 6.71 -3.82
N CYS A 20 16.33 6.04 -4.50
CA CYS A 20 16.01 6.36 -5.88
C CYS A 20 15.47 7.80 -5.95
N SER A 21 16.09 8.63 -6.79
CA SER A 21 15.72 10.04 -6.94
C SER A 21 14.26 10.25 -7.34
N ARG A 22 13.67 9.30 -8.08
CA ARG A 22 12.32 9.38 -8.64
C ARG A 22 11.23 8.92 -7.67
N CYS A 23 11.35 7.71 -7.12
CA CYS A 23 10.29 7.07 -6.34
C CYS A 23 10.61 6.94 -4.84
N LYS A 24 11.80 7.37 -4.40
CA LYS A 24 12.26 7.34 -3.01
C LYS A 24 12.42 5.94 -2.39
N THR A 25 12.47 4.88 -3.21
CA THR A 25 12.84 3.54 -2.73
C THR A 25 14.27 3.53 -2.19
N LEU A 26 14.50 2.91 -1.04
CA LEU A 26 15.77 2.96 -0.32
C LEU A 26 16.73 1.81 -0.68
N TYR A 27 18.02 2.12 -0.66
CA TYR A 27 19.11 1.19 -0.94
C TYR A 27 20.31 1.45 -0.03
N CYS A 28 21.11 0.41 0.21
CA CYS A 28 22.41 0.56 0.87
C CYS A 28 23.47 1.13 -0.08
N SER A 29 23.35 0.87 -1.39
CA SER A 29 24.34 1.28 -2.40
C SER A 29 23.72 1.49 -3.79
N PRO A 30 24.40 2.25 -4.68
CA PRO A 30 24.03 2.33 -6.10
C PRO A 30 24.02 0.96 -6.81
N THR A 31 24.88 0.04 -6.39
CA THR A 31 24.93 -1.33 -6.92
C THR A 31 23.62 -2.07 -6.64
N CYS A 32 23.11 -2.00 -5.41
CA CYS A 32 21.80 -2.57 -5.07
C CYS A 32 20.66 -1.89 -5.84
N GLN A 33 20.73 -0.58 -6.08
CA GLN A 33 19.74 0.09 -6.92
C GLN A 33 19.77 -0.45 -8.36
N LYS A 34 20.95 -0.63 -8.96
CA LYS A 34 21.10 -1.18 -10.32
C LYS A 34 20.63 -2.63 -10.41
N GLN A 35 21.03 -3.48 -9.46
CA GLN A 35 20.57 -4.87 -9.41
C GLN A 35 19.04 -4.95 -9.23
N HIS A 36 18.46 -4.15 -8.34
CA HIS A 36 17.01 -4.10 -8.18
C HIS A 36 16.29 -3.55 -9.43
N TRP A 37 16.94 -2.66 -10.19
CA TRP A 37 16.45 -2.19 -11.48
C TRP A 37 16.42 -3.28 -12.54
N GLU A 38 17.52 -4.00 -12.73
CA GLU A 38 17.71 -4.96 -13.81
C GLU A 38 17.06 -6.32 -13.51
N GLN A 39 17.10 -6.76 -12.25
CA GLN A 39 16.71 -8.12 -11.83
C GLN A 39 15.52 -8.11 -10.86
N GLY A 40 15.35 -7.04 -10.09
CA GLY A 40 14.29 -6.91 -9.08
C GLY A 40 12.98 -6.31 -9.60
N GLY A 41 12.88 -5.96 -10.89
CA GLY A 41 11.67 -5.40 -11.50
C GLY A 41 11.36 -3.95 -11.13
N HIS A 42 12.33 -3.22 -10.55
CA HIS A 42 12.13 -1.82 -10.21
C HIS A 42 11.92 -0.93 -11.44
N ASP A 43 12.47 -1.31 -12.60
CA ASP A 43 12.22 -0.65 -13.88
C ASP A 43 10.72 -0.45 -14.17
N LYS A 44 9.91 -1.47 -13.91
CA LYS A 44 8.46 -1.51 -14.11
C LYS A 44 7.70 -0.87 -12.95
N LEU A 45 8.23 -0.98 -11.72
CA LEU A 45 7.56 -0.51 -10.50
C LEU A 45 7.80 0.98 -10.22
N CYS A 46 8.95 1.54 -10.62
CA CYS A 46 9.37 2.90 -10.25
C CYS A 46 8.31 3.96 -10.57
N ARG A 47 7.70 3.86 -11.76
CA ARG A 47 6.63 4.77 -12.19
C ARG A 47 5.38 4.65 -11.32
N LYS A 48 4.99 3.42 -10.94
CA LYS A 48 3.80 3.16 -10.10
C LYS A 48 4.01 3.71 -8.70
N ILE A 49 5.17 3.40 -8.10
CA ILE A 49 5.55 3.88 -6.78
C ILE A 49 5.56 5.42 -6.74
N ARG A 50 6.19 6.06 -7.73
CA ARG A 50 6.21 7.52 -7.83
C ARG A 50 4.81 8.13 -7.93
N LYS A 51 3.90 7.51 -8.69
CA LYS A 51 2.52 7.97 -8.81
C LYS A 51 1.73 7.79 -7.52
N GLY A 52 2.04 6.76 -6.73
CA GLY A 52 1.43 6.50 -5.41
C GLY A 52 2.04 7.31 -4.27
N GLY A 53 2.72 8.43 -4.54
CA GLY A 53 3.29 9.28 -3.49
C GLY A 53 4.69 8.88 -2.99
N GLY A 54 5.33 7.89 -3.60
CA GLY A 54 6.67 7.41 -3.21
C GLY A 54 6.64 6.04 -2.52
N ALA A 55 7.82 5.51 -2.21
CA ALA A 55 7.97 4.13 -1.71
C ALA A 55 7.23 3.87 -0.39
N GLU A 56 7.28 4.82 0.54
CA GLU A 56 6.63 4.67 1.84
C GLU A 56 5.09 4.69 1.71
N GLN A 57 4.54 5.69 1.03
CA GLN A 57 3.09 5.78 0.82
C GLN A 57 2.57 4.58 0.03
N TYR A 58 3.27 4.19 -1.04
CA TYR A 58 2.89 3.02 -1.84
C TYR A 58 2.85 1.74 -0.98
N HIS A 59 3.83 1.54 -0.10
CA HIS A 59 3.83 0.41 0.82
C HIS A 59 2.66 0.45 1.81
N ALA A 60 2.41 1.64 2.40
CA ALA A 60 1.28 1.84 3.32
C ALA A 60 -0.07 1.54 2.63
N ASP A 61 -0.27 2.04 1.41
CA ASP A 61 -1.50 1.82 0.63
C ASP A 61 -1.68 0.34 0.28
N THR A 62 -0.60 -0.37 -0.07
CA THR A 62 -0.65 -1.81 -0.32
C THR A 62 -1.05 -2.57 0.94
N LYS A 63 -0.43 -2.26 2.09
CA LYS A 63 -0.76 -2.89 3.38
C LYS A 63 -2.19 -2.58 3.82
N PHE A 64 -2.65 -1.36 3.57
CA PHE A 64 -4.03 -0.98 3.84
C PHE A 64 -5.00 -1.81 2.99
N LYS A 65 -4.75 -1.96 1.68
CA LYS A 65 -5.59 -2.78 0.80
C LYS A 65 -5.65 -4.24 1.26
N GLU A 66 -4.49 -4.81 1.60
CA GLU A 66 -4.42 -6.16 2.18
C GLU A 66 -5.28 -6.27 3.45
N ALA A 67 -5.12 -5.34 4.38
CA ALA A 67 -5.90 -5.31 5.63
C ALA A 67 -7.42 -5.17 5.37
N VAL A 68 -7.82 -4.31 4.42
CA VAL A 68 -9.22 -4.14 4.03
C VAL A 68 -9.78 -5.43 3.45
N THR A 69 -9.04 -6.15 2.59
CA THR A 69 -9.52 -7.43 2.06
C THR A 69 -9.71 -8.48 3.15
N VAL A 70 -8.79 -8.56 4.12
CA VAL A 70 -8.92 -9.48 5.26
C VAL A 70 -10.13 -9.12 6.13
N ALA A 71 -10.32 -7.83 6.43
CA ALA A 71 -11.46 -7.35 7.21
C ALA A 71 -12.80 -7.60 6.49
N ALA A 72 -12.84 -7.38 5.18
CA ALA A 72 -14.04 -7.61 4.37
C ALA A 72 -14.46 -9.09 4.37
N GLU A 73 -13.51 -10.02 4.26
CA GLU A 73 -13.81 -11.46 4.35
C GLU A 73 -14.24 -11.87 5.76
N ALA A 74 -13.57 -11.36 6.81
CA ALA A 74 -13.92 -11.66 8.19
C ALA A 74 -15.33 -11.17 8.57
N CYS A 75 -15.76 -10.02 8.04
CA CYS A 75 -17.05 -9.41 8.32
C CYS A 75 -18.15 -9.75 7.30
N LYS A 76 -17.92 -10.72 6.41
CA LYS A 76 -18.83 -11.03 5.30
C LYS A 76 -20.22 -11.49 5.77
N GLU A 77 -20.29 -12.36 6.77
CA GLU A 77 -21.55 -12.85 7.32
C GLU A 77 -22.27 -11.75 8.13
N ASP A 78 -21.52 -10.97 8.91
CA ASP A 78 -22.03 -9.81 9.64
C ASP A 78 -22.65 -8.74 8.73
N ALA A 79 -22.06 -8.52 7.55
CA ALA A 79 -22.53 -7.54 6.58
C ALA A 79 -23.69 -8.06 5.71
N LYS A 80 -24.04 -9.35 5.81
CA LYS A 80 -25.05 -9.97 4.94
C LYS A 80 -26.43 -9.37 5.17
N GLY A 81 -27.02 -8.83 4.11
CA GLY A 81 -28.36 -8.23 4.15
C GLY A 81 -28.43 -6.89 4.89
N GLN A 82 -27.29 -6.34 5.34
CA GLN A 82 -27.22 -5.03 5.96
C GLN A 82 -27.22 -3.93 4.88
N THR A 83 -27.88 -2.81 5.15
CA THR A 83 -27.81 -1.59 4.35
C THR A 83 -27.20 -0.44 5.15
N CYS A 84 -26.56 0.50 4.46
CA CYS A 84 -25.94 1.65 5.11
C CYS A 84 -27.00 2.49 5.85
N TYR A 85 -26.76 2.83 7.11
CA TYR A 85 -27.73 3.58 7.92
C TYR A 85 -28.01 5.00 7.40
N ILE A 86 -27.08 5.59 6.64
CA ILE A 86 -27.18 6.97 6.14
C ILE A 86 -27.94 7.01 4.82
N CYS A 87 -27.53 6.21 3.83
CA CYS A 87 -28.11 6.24 2.48
C CYS A 87 -29.09 5.09 2.20
N THR A 88 -29.24 4.13 3.10
CA THR A 88 -30.08 2.92 2.95
C THR A 88 -29.69 2.01 1.78
N GLU A 89 -28.55 2.27 1.14
CA GLU A 89 -27.99 1.44 0.07
C GLU A 89 -26.99 0.42 0.65
N ALA A 90 -26.88 -0.76 0.04
CA ALA A 90 -25.86 -1.75 0.40
C ALA A 90 -24.43 -1.29 0.03
N VAL A 91 -24.30 -0.54 -1.07
CA VAL A 91 -23.07 0.08 -1.55
C VAL A 91 -23.41 1.46 -2.08
N HIS A 92 -22.70 2.50 -1.65
CA HIS A 92 -22.97 3.85 -2.13
C HIS A 92 -22.75 3.95 -3.64
N TRP A 93 -23.77 4.37 -4.40
CA TRP A 93 -23.74 4.34 -5.88
C TRP A 93 -22.56 5.12 -6.50
N LYS A 94 -22.20 6.29 -5.93
CA LYS A 94 -21.12 7.16 -6.41
C LYS A 94 -19.72 6.79 -5.91
N THR A 95 -19.52 6.70 -4.59
CA THR A 95 -18.20 6.49 -3.98
C THR A 95 -17.79 5.01 -3.92
N LYS A 96 -18.75 4.09 -4.09
CA LYS A 96 -18.56 2.65 -3.89
C LYS A 96 -18.10 2.30 -2.46
N GLU A 97 -18.29 3.21 -1.51
CA GLU A 97 -17.97 3.01 -0.11
C GLU A 97 -19.04 2.13 0.57
N GLY A 98 -18.61 1.45 1.63
CA GLY A 98 -19.36 0.36 2.26
C GLY A 98 -20.35 0.79 3.35
N LEU A 99 -20.82 -0.23 4.05
CA LEU A 99 -21.82 -0.17 5.12
C LEU A 99 -21.38 0.75 6.27
N VAL A 100 -22.13 1.82 6.53
CA VAL A 100 -22.04 2.58 7.80
C VAL A 100 -23.06 1.98 8.76
N ARG A 101 -22.59 1.29 9.81
CA ARG A 101 -23.46 0.83 10.91
C ARG A 101 -23.77 2.01 11.82
N GLY A 102 -25.05 2.21 12.16
CA GLY A 102 -25.45 3.12 13.23
C GLY A 102 -24.96 2.58 14.58
N CYS A 103 -24.73 3.47 15.55
CA CYS A 103 -24.46 3.06 16.93
C CYS A 103 -25.68 2.30 17.48
N ALA A 104 -25.43 1.22 18.23
CA ALA A 104 -26.45 0.59 19.07
C ALA A 104 -26.66 1.40 20.35
#